data_AF-A0A356TIJ4-F1
#
_entry.id   AF-A0A356TIJ4-F1
#
_cell.length_a   1.000
_cell.length_b   1.000
_cell.length_c   1.000
_cell.angle_alpha   90.00
_cell.angle_beta   90.00
_cell.angle_gamma   90.00
#
_symmetry.space_group_name_H-M   'P 1'
#
loop_
_entity.id
_entity.type
_entity.pdbx_description
1 polymer ?
#
loop_
_entity_poly.entity_id
_entity_poly.type
_entity_poly.pdbx_seq_one_letter_code
_entity_poly.pdbx_strand_id
1 'polypeptide(L)'
;MADTNELIHKIGGILLRNAEAEPQPWDYVGWVFALEDGVNYADLRYKFLGKLQKGFEFAIDKDEAVAAMMELRDLSKGDDGVPWLEAMIAIRNSDNALRILFEFEDPERWSIGPGMLSRRFEILVGEAFPEALDESGAQAATRTRAK
;
A
#
# COMPACT_ATOMS: atom_id res chain seq x y z
N MET A 1 -1.48 20.03 15.45
CA MET A 1 -2.04 19.33 14.29
C MET A 1 -0.84 18.91 13.47
N ALA A 2 -0.76 17.63 13.10
CA ALA A 2 0.34 17.18 12.26
C ALA A 2 0.17 17.75 10.85
N ASP A 3 1.26 18.02 10.15
CA ASP A 3 1.16 18.32 8.72
C ASP A 3 1.04 17.02 7.89
N THR A 4 0.67 17.17 6.62
CA THR A 4 0.46 16.04 5.69
C THR A 4 1.68 15.11 5.60
N ASN A 5 2.90 15.66 5.62
CA ASN A 5 4.11 14.85 5.52
C ASN A 5 4.35 14.05 6.80
N GLU A 6 4.15 14.67 7.97
CA GLU A 6 4.25 13.98 9.25
C GLU A 6 3.28 12.79 9.33
N LEU A 7 2.05 12.95 8.84
CA LEU A 7 1.07 11.88 8.77
C LEU A 7 1.50 10.75 7.83
N ILE A 8 1.96 11.08 6.62
CA ILE A 8 2.45 10.10 5.65
C ILE A 8 3.62 9.29 6.25
N HIS A 9 4.59 9.95 6.88
CA HIS A 9 5.71 9.29 7.54
C HIS A 9 5.26 8.42 8.71
N LYS A 10 4.28 8.87 9.50
CA LYS A 10 3.70 8.12 10.60
C LYS A 10 3.03 6.83 10.12
N ILE A 11 2.15 6.93 9.12
CA ILE A 11 1.44 5.78 8.53
C ILE A 11 2.47 4.80 7.93
N GLY A 12 3.42 5.32 7.15
CA GLY A 12 4.50 4.54 6.55
C GLY A 12 5.36 3.82 7.60
N GLY A 13 5.71 4.51 8.68
CA GLY A 13 6.47 3.92 9.78
C GLY A 13 5.73 2.80 10.49
N ILE A 14 4.42 2.92 10.71
CA ILE A 14 3.59 1.85 11.28
C ILE A 14 3.54 0.66 10.32
N LEU A 15 3.33 0.90 9.02
CA LEU A 15 3.31 -0.14 7.99
C LEU A 15 4.62 -0.91 7.90
N LEU A 16 5.75 -0.19 7.89
CA LEU A 16 7.08 -0.78 7.86
C LEU A 16 7.34 -1.65 9.09
N ARG A 17 7.04 -1.15 10.30
CA ARG A 17 7.21 -1.95 11.53
C ARG A 17 6.41 -3.25 11.51
N ASN A 18 5.18 -3.20 11.02
CA ASN A 18 4.36 -4.41 10.88
C ASN A 18 4.95 -5.37 9.84
N ALA A 19 5.49 -4.87 8.73
CA ALA A 19 6.14 -5.70 7.71
C ALA A 19 7.41 -6.39 8.25
N GLU A 20 8.20 -5.68 9.05
CA GLU A 20 9.45 -6.16 9.67
C GLU A 20 9.22 -7.07 10.88
N ALA A 21 8.07 -6.98 11.55
CA ALA A 21 7.73 -7.85 12.68
C ALA A 21 7.58 -9.32 12.27
N GLU A 22 7.31 -9.59 11.00
CA GLU A 22 7.27 -10.95 10.46
C GLU A 22 8.64 -11.36 9.90
N PRO A 23 9.16 -12.56 10.21
CA PRO A 23 10.49 -13.01 9.78
C PRO A 23 10.60 -13.33 8.29
N GLN A 24 9.52 -13.17 7.52
CA GLN A 24 9.47 -13.53 6.11
C GLN A 24 10.02 -12.40 5.23
N PRO A 25 10.88 -12.69 4.25
CA PRO A 25 11.37 -11.66 3.33
C PRO A 25 10.23 -11.08 2.48
N TRP A 26 10.34 -9.79 2.17
CA TRP A 26 9.38 -9.04 1.38
C TRP A 26 10.09 -7.99 0.53
N ASP A 27 9.48 -7.64 -0.60
CA ASP A 27 9.93 -6.58 -1.51
C ASP A 27 8.99 -5.38 -1.46
N TYR A 28 7.69 -5.62 -1.31
CA TYR A 28 6.65 -4.59 -1.24
C TYR A 28 5.65 -4.88 -0.13
N VAL A 29 5.20 -3.83 0.56
CA VAL A 29 4.08 -3.89 1.49
C VAL A 29 3.17 -2.69 1.23
N GLY A 30 1.88 -2.85 1.46
CA GLY A 30 0.94 -1.75 1.27
C GLY A 30 -0.40 -1.99 1.89
N TRP A 31 -1.18 -0.92 1.87
CA TRP A 31 -2.50 -0.83 2.45
C TRP A 31 -3.37 0.06 1.57
N VAL A 32 -4.52 -0.45 1.17
CA VAL A 32 -5.61 0.36 0.62
C VAL A 32 -6.59 0.64 1.74
N PHE A 33 -6.88 1.91 1.93
CA PHE A 33 -7.81 2.41 2.94
C PHE A 33 -8.97 3.11 2.23
N ALA A 34 -10.18 2.64 2.47
CA ALA A 34 -11.39 3.25 1.95
C ALA A 34 -12.43 3.41 3.06
N LEU A 35 -13.17 4.53 3.04
CA LEU A 35 -14.26 4.78 3.98
C LEU A 35 -15.58 4.91 3.23
N GLU A 36 -16.60 4.19 3.69
CA GLU A 36 -18.00 4.33 3.27
C GLU A 36 -18.80 4.60 4.53
N ASP A 37 -19.53 5.72 4.57
CA ASP A 37 -20.28 6.19 5.74
C ASP A 37 -19.47 6.22 7.07
N GLY A 38 -18.17 6.51 6.99
CA GLY A 38 -17.27 6.56 8.14
C GLY A 38 -16.83 5.18 8.66
N VAL A 39 -17.20 4.10 7.97
CA VAL A 39 -16.75 2.74 8.24
C VAL A 39 -15.69 2.35 7.20
N ASN A 40 -14.60 1.75 7.66
CA ASN A 40 -13.59 1.19 6.75
C ASN A 40 -14.15 -0.06 6.08
N TYR A 41 -14.57 0.06 4.81
CA TYR A 41 -15.20 -1.02 4.05
C TYR A 41 -14.20 -1.76 3.15
N ALA A 42 -13.07 -1.15 2.81
CA ALA A 42 -11.96 -1.79 2.14
C ALA A 42 -10.67 -1.64 2.96
N ASP A 43 -10.39 -2.65 3.80
CA ASP A 43 -9.13 -2.81 4.55
C ASP A 43 -8.24 -3.84 3.83
N LEU A 44 -7.80 -3.52 2.61
CA LEU A 44 -6.94 -4.41 1.83
C LEU A 44 -5.48 -4.18 2.19
N ARG A 45 -4.91 -5.15 2.89
CA ARG A 45 -3.50 -5.17 3.28
C ARG A 45 -2.76 -6.21 2.46
N TYR A 46 -1.57 -5.85 1.98
CA TYR A 46 -0.82 -6.74 1.10
C TYR A 46 0.68 -6.69 1.37
N LYS A 47 1.33 -7.82 1.11
CA LYS A 47 2.79 -7.96 1.14
C LYS A 47 3.20 -8.90 0.01
N PHE A 48 4.27 -8.55 -0.70
CA PHE A 48 4.77 -9.29 -1.85
C PHE A 48 6.25 -9.58 -1.72
N LEU A 49 6.66 -10.76 -2.20
CA LEU A 49 8.03 -11.13 -2.51
C LEU A 49 8.07 -11.54 -3.99
N GLY A 50 8.68 -10.73 -4.84
CA GLY A 50 8.43 -10.72 -6.28
C GLY A 50 6.92 -10.59 -6.53
N LYS A 51 6.36 -11.45 -7.38
CA LYS A 51 4.91 -11.50 -7.65
C LYS A 51 4.12 -12.38 -6.68
N LEU A 52 4.78 -13.01 -5.71
CA LEU A 52 4.14 -13.92 -4.75
C LEU A 52 3.58 -13.11 -3.57
N GLN A 53 2.26 -13.13 -3.41
CA GLN A 53 1.63 -12.55 -2.22
C GLN A 53 1.96 -13.39 -0.98
N LYS A 54 2.33 -12.70 0.10
CA LYS A 54 2.53 -13.25 1.44
C LYS A 54 1.39 -12.83 2.35
N GLY A 55 1.18 -13.59 3.41
CA GLY A 55 0.30 -13.15 4.50
C GLY A 55 0.86 -11.89 5.12
N PHE A 56 -0.01 -10.95 5.47
CA PHE A 56 0.36 -9.72 6.14
C PHE A 56 -0.76 -9.27 7.05
N GLU A 57 -0.43 -9.01 8.31
CA GLU A 57 -1.36 -8.52 9.30
C GLU A 57 -0.85 -7.24 9.94
N PHE A 58 -1.82 -6.42 10.37
CA PHE A 58 -1.56 -5.15 11.03
C PHE A 58 -1.76 -5.35 12.53
N ALA A 59 -0.73 -5.93 13.16
CA ALA A 59 -0.74 -6.35 14.55
C ALA A 59 -0.34 -5.23 15.53
N ILE A 60 0.37 -4.22 15.04
CA ILE A 60 0.97 -3.14 15.83
C ILE A 60 0.35 -1.81 15.40
N ASP A 61 -0.10 -1.02 16.37
CA ASP A 61 -0.56 0.37 16.20
C ASP A 61 -1.64 0.58 15.12
N LYS A 62 -2.51 -0.42 14.89
CA LYS A 62 -3.56 -0.35 13.86
C LYS A 62 -4.47 0.87 14.05
N ASP A 63 -4.99 1.08 15.26
CA ASP A 63 -5.91 2.18 15.55
C ASP A 63 -5.24 3.55 15.34
N GLU A 64 -3.94 3.63 15.62
CA GLU A 64 -3.15 4.85 15.41
C GLU A 64 -2.95 5.15 13.92
N ALA A 65 -2.70 4.13 13.11
CA ALA A 65 -2.60 4.28 11.66
C ALA A 65 -3.94 4.64 11.02
N VAL A 66 -5.05 4.05 11.49
CA VAL A 66 -6.40 4.44 11.06
C VAL A 66 -6.69 5.90 11.40
N ALA A 67 -6.41 6.32 12.63
CA ALA A 67 -6.58 7.72 13.03
C ALA A 67 -5.74 8.67 12.16
N ALA A 68 -4.49 8.30 11.85
CA ALA A 68 -3.62 9.08 10.98
C ALA A 68 -4.14 9.15 9.52
N MET A 69 -4.71 8.07 8.98
CA MET A 69 -5.35 8.08 7.66
C MET A 69 -6.59 8.98 7.62
N MET A 70 -7.37 9.00 8.70
CA MET A 70 -8.53 9.89 8.81
C MET A 70 -8.10 11.36 8.85
N GLU A 71 -7.08 11.70 9.65
CA GLU A 71 -6.53 13.07 9.69
C GLU A 71 -5.93 13.47 8.33
N LEU A 72 -5.24 12.53 7.66
CA LEU A 72 -4.72 12.75 6.32
C LEU A 72 -5.84 13.04 5.34
N ARG A 73 -6.94 12.28 5.38
CA ARG A 73 -8.12 12.49 4.53
C ARG A 73 -8.72 13.88 4.68
N ASP A 74 -8.72 14.41 5.90
CA ASP A 74 -9.23 15.76 6.16
C ASP A 74 -8.33 16.86 5.59
N LEU A 75 -7.02 16.61 5.54
CA LEU A 75 -5.99 17.57 5.10
C LEU A 75 -5.64 17.48 3.61
N SER A 76 -5.95 16.36 2.94
CA SER A 76 -5.58 16.06 1.55
C SER A 76 -6.80 16.00 0.61
N LYS A 77 -7.78 16.87 0.84
CA LYS A 77 -8.95 17.01 -0.02
C LYS A 77 -8.56 17.55 -1.39
N GLY A 78 -9.37 17.25 -2.41
CA GLY A 78 -9.24 17.82 -3.75
C GLY A 78 -9.46 19.33 -3.75
N ASP A 79 -9.23 19.96 -4.90
CA ASP A 79 -9.36 21.42 -5.06
C ASP A 79 -10.78 21.95 -4.81
N ASP A 80 -11.78 21.09 -4.97
CA ASP A 80 -13.19 21.34 -4.66
C ASP A 80 -13.53 21.13 -3.16
N GLY A 81 -12.55 20.74 -2.34
CA GLY A 81 -12.73 20.40 -0.94
C GLY A 81 -13.35 19.01 -0.71
N VAL A 82 -13.49 18.19 -1.75
CA VAL A 82 -14.01 16.83 -1.64
C VAL A 82 -12.88 15.89 -1.22
N PRO A 83 -13.06 15.08 -0.16
CA PRO A 83 -12.06 14.08 0.23
C PRO A 83 -12.03 12.92 -0.76
N TRP A 84 -10.86 12.28 -0.89
CA TRP A 84 -10.73 11.05 -1.68
C TRP A 84 -11.61 9.90 -1.14
N LEU A 85 -11.97 9.00 -2.07
CA LEU A 85 -12.76 7.79 -1.85
C LEU A 85 -11.87 6.66 -1.29
N GLU A 86 -10.71 6.45 -1.92
CA GLU A 86 -9.71 5.48 -1.51
C GLU A 86 -8.32 6.13 -1.46
N ALA A 87 -7.46 5.60 -0.59
CA ALA A 87 -6.04 5.91 -0.58
C ALA A 87 -5.22 4.62 -0.51
N MET A 88 -4.27 4.46 -1.44
CA MET A 88 -3.30 3.38 -1.40
C MET A 88 -1.94 3.91 -0.93
N ILE A 89 -1.42 3.32 0.14
CA ILE A 89 -0.03 3.53 0.57
C ILE A 89 0.79 2.27 0.30
N ALA A 90 1.99 2.45 -0.24
CA ALA A 90 2.87 1.35 -0.59
C ALA A 90 4.33 1.69 -0.26
N ILE A 91 5.08 0.70 0.23
CA ILE A 91 6.50 0.80 0.57
C ILE A 91 7.26 -0.28 -0.20
N ARG A 92 8.38 0.13 -0.81
CA ARG A 92 9.37 -0.77 -1.40
C ARG A 92 10.54 -0.97 -0.43
N ASN A 93 10.88 -2.22 -0.15
CA ASN A 93 11.90 -2.57 0.84
C ASN A 93 13.32 -2.12 0.43
N SER A 94 13.66 -2.24 -0.86
CA SER A 94 15.05 -2.07 -1.32
C SER A 94 15.65 -0.69 -1.03
N ASP A 95 14.82 0.34 -0.96
CA ASP A 95 15.21 1.74 -0.76
C ASP A 95 14.29 2.49 0.20
N ASN A 96 13.36 1.80 0.84
CA ASN A 96 12.29 2.38 1.67
C ASN A 96 11.48 3.46 0.95
N ALA A 97 11.39 3.40 -0.38
CA ALA A 97 10.56 4.32 -1.14
C ALA A 97 9.09 4.13 -0.72
N LEU A 98 8.47 5.22 -0.29
CA LEU A 98 7.06 5.28 0.08
C LEU A 98 6.31 6.06 -1.00
N ARG A 99 5.18 5.50 -1.45
CA ARG A 99 4.26 6.18 -2.35
C ARG A 99 2.86 6.13 -1.78
N ILE A 100 2.13 7.22 -1.99
CA ILE A 100 0.71 7.31 -1.68
C ILE A 100 -0.03 7.78 -2.92
N LEU A 101 -1.14 7.12 -3.21
CA LEU A 101 -2.05 7.43 -4.31
C LEU A 101 -3.44 7.67 -3.74
N PHE A 102 -4.14 8.64 -4.29
CA PHE A 102 -5.50 8.99 -3.91
C PHE A 102 -6.45 8.78 -5.10
N GLU A 103 -7.63 8.23 -4.84
CA GLU A 103 -8.68 8.03 -5.83
C GLU A 103 -9.91 8.85 -5.43
N PHE A 104 -10.48 9.60 -6.37
CA PHE A 104 -11.55 10.57 -6.11
C PHE A 104 -12.85 10.25 -6.86
N GLU A 105 -12.79 9.39 -7.89
CA GLU A 105 -13.88 9.12 -8.82
C GLU A 105 -14.37 7.66 -8.75
N ASP A 106 -13.45 6.69 -8.67
CA ASP A 106 -13.77 5.25 -8.71
C ASP A 106 -13.54 4.55 -7.36
N PRO A 107 -14.59 4.28 -6.56
CA PRO A 107 -14.45 3.63 -5.25
C PRO A 107 -14.04 2.16 -5.32
N GLU A 108 -13.98 1.55 -6.52
CA GLU A 108 -13.57 0.16 -6.70
C GLU A 108 -12.22 0.02 -7.40
N ARG A 109 -11.48 1.12 -7.60
CA ARG A 109 -10.25 1.14 -8.39
C ARG A 109 -9.24 0.08 -7.97
N TRP A 110 -9.00 -0.06 -6.66
CA TRP A 110 -8.06 -1.05 -6.13
C TRP A 110 -8.74 -2.29 -5.52
N SER A 111 -10.04 -2.47 -5.77
CA SER A 111 -10.77 -3.66 -5.37
C SER A 111 -10.25 -4.90 -6.09
N ILE A 112 -9.90 -5.96 -5.36
CA ILE A 112 -9.40 -7.21 -5.92
C ILE A 112 -10.47 -8.29 -5.83
N GLY A 113 -11.27 -8.41 -6.89
CA GLY A 113 -12.24 -9.51 -7.04
C GLY A 113 -11.61 -10.86 -7.39
N PRO A 114 -12.36 -11.98 -7.31
CA PRO A 114 -11.87 -13.32 -7.59
C PRO A 114 -11.20 -13.48 -8.98
N GLY A 115 -11.72 -12.78 -10.00
CA GLY A 115 -11.17 -12.80 -11.36
C GLY A 115 -9.86 -12.02 -11.54
N MET A 116 -9.48 -11.20 -10.56
CA MET A 116 -8.30 -10.31 -10.63
C MET A 116 -7.14 -10.79 -9.76
N LEU A 117 -7.27 -11.94 -9.10
CA LEU A 117 -6.22 -12.49 -8.22
C LEU A 117 -4.88 -12.74 -8.94
N SER A 118 -4.88 -13.04 -10.25
CA SER A 118 -3.64 -13.17 -11.02
C SER A 118 -2.96 -11.84 -11.29
N ARG A 119 -3.71 -10.73 -11.27
CA ARG A 119 -3.25 -9.38 -11.61
C ARG A 119 -3.05 -8.47 -10.40
N ARG A 120 -3.32 -8.95 -9.18
CA ARG A 120 -3.16 -8.17 -7.93
C ARG A 120 -1.81 -7.46 -7.80
N PHE A 121 -0.71 -8.07 -8.25
CA PHE A 121 0.61 -7.43 -8.22
C PHE A 121 0.66 -6.24 -9.16
N GLU A 122 0.12 -6.38 -10.36
CA GLU A 122 0.08 -5.33 -11.38
C GLU A 122 -0.78 -4.14 -10.91
N ILE A 123 -1.92 -4.42 -10.30
CA ILE A 123 -2.85 -3.39 -9.80
C ILE A 123 -2.24 -2.66 -8.60
N LEU A 124 -1.79 -3.40 -7.58
CA LEU A 124 -1.36 -2.78 -6.32
C LEU A 124 0.07 -2.25 -6.40
N VAL A 125 1.02 -3.11 -6.78
CA VAL A 125 2.44 -2.74 -6.84
C VAL A 125 2.76 -2.03 -8.15
N GLY A 126 2.16 -2.43 -9.28
CA GLY A 126 2.44 -1.79 -10.57
C GLY A 126 1.91 -0.36 -10.69
N GLU A 127 0.79 -0.02 -10.06
CA GLU A 127 0.34 1.38 -10.00
C GLU A 127 1.22 2.23 -9.08
N ALA A 128 1.56 1.70 -7.90
CA ALA A 128 2.44 2.40 -6.98
C ALA A 128 3.85 2.54 -7.58
N PHE A 129 4.45 1.45 -8.08
CA PHE A 129 5.82 1.36 -8.61
C PHE A 129 5.82 0.74 -10.02
N PRO A 130 5.52 1.52 -11.07
CA PRO A 130 5.46 1.01 -12.44
C PRO A 130 6.73 0.30 -12.90
N GLU A 131 7.89 0.74 -12.42
CA GLU A 131 9.19 0.13 -12.72
C GLU A 131 9.28 -1.35 -12.26
N ALA A 132 8.51 -1.76 -11.25
CA ALA A 132 8.50 -3.14 -10.75
C ALA A 132 7.94 -4.14 -11.79
N LEU A 133 7.16 -3.66 -12.75
CA LEU A 133 6.62 -4.48 -13.85
C LEU A 133 7.74 -4.91 -14.82
N ASP A 134 8.76 -4.06 -15.00
CA ASP A 134 9.89 -4.28 -15.90
C ASP A 134 11.01 -5.09 -15.24
N GLU A 135 11.28 -4.83 -13.95
CA GLU A 135 12.32 -5.52 -13.16
C GLU A 135 12.06 -7.03 -12.99
N SER A 136 10.82 -7.46 -13.22
CA SER A 136 10.37 -8.85 -13.23
C SER A 136 11.15 -9.74 -14.22
N GLY A 137 11.69 -9.16 -15.30
CA GLY A 137 12.53 -9.88 -16.26
C GLY A 137 13.99 -10.03 -15.81
N ALA A 138 14.51 -9.10 -15.02
CA ALA A 138 15.93 -9.03 -14.67
C ALA A 138 16.28 -9.86 -13.43
N GLN A 139 15.42 -9.90 -12.39
CA GLN A 139 15.72 -10.67 -11.18
C GLN A 139 15.65 -12.19 -11.37
N ALA A 140 14.84 -12.69 -12.31
CA ALA A 140 14.81 -14.10 -12.68
C ALA A 140 16.16 -14.57 -13.26
N ALA A 141 16.83 -13.72 -14.06
CA ALA A 141 18.13 -14.04 -14.67
C ALA A 141 19.29 -14.05 -13.67
N THR A 142 19.24 -13.22 -12.63
CA THR A 142 20.31 -13.14 -11.62
C THR A 142 20.26 -14.31 -10.63
N ARG A 143 19.07 -14.83 -10.29
CA ARG A 143 18.93 -15.98 -9.37
C ARG A 143 19.33 -17.33 -9.98
N THR A 144 19.39 -17.46 -11.31
CA THR A 144 19.84 -18.71 -11.97
C THR A 144 21.37 -18.83 -12.07
N ARG A 145 22.13 -17.77 -11.81
CA ARG A 145 23.60 -17.75 -11.97
C ARG A 145 24.40 -18.02 -10.69
N ALA A 146 23.77 -18.08 -9.53
CA ALA A 146 24.44 -18.51 -8.31
C ALA A 146 24.36 -20.05 -8.19
N LYS A 147 25.41 -20.72 -8.67
CA LYS A 147 25.74 -22.12 -8.39
C LYS A 147 27.09 -22.18 -7.71
#